data_AF-A0A8T0DD49-F1
#
_entry.id   AF-A0A8T0DD49-F1
#
_cell.length_a   1.000
_cell.length_b   1.000
_cell.length_c   1.000
_cell.angle_alpha   90.00
_cell.angle_beta   90.00
_cell.angle_gamma   90.00
#
_symmetry.space_group_name_H-M   'P 1'
#
loop_
_entity.id
_entity.type
_entity.pdbx_description
1 polymer ?
#
loop_
_entity_poly.entity_id
_entity_poly.type
_entity_poly.pdbx_seq_one_letter_code
_entity_poly.pdbx_strand_id
1 'polypeptide(L)'
;LVFSERGEVISAGNFHGEYPAKVLDYLGIAVNELANISERRIDRLINPAYSQLPAFLTKRGGLNSGFMIAHVTAASLVSENKVLCHPASVDTLPTSAGQEDHVSMGGFAARKCLQIVNNVENVLAIELLVAAQALDFLRPLKTTAPLEAVYQLVRSVSQTWEDDRFMAPEIEAVTSLLRDGKVWDTVRPYLDTYESTVACNVRQEKEGCCGCRSIQENGSGSGDSHQSLQTRKRHKLGHSNNTTAHTLEEIEN
;
A
#
# COMPACT_ATOMS: atom_id res chain seq x y z
N LEU A 1 -33.82 12.81 21.26
CA LEU A 1 -32.78 12.53 22.29
C LEU A 1 -33.41 12.67 23.67
N VAL A 2 -33.15 11.73 24.58
CA VAL A 2 -33.70 11.76 25.94
C VAL A 2 -32.56 12.02 26.92
N PHE A 3 -32.66 13.10 27.70
CA PHE A 3 -31.67 13.49 28.71
C PHE A 3 -32.30 13.29 30.10
N SER A 4 -32.22 12.06 30.61
CA SER A 4 -32.88 11.62 31.84
C SER A 4 -32.50 12.45 33.07
N GLU A 5 -31.21 12.77 33.23
CA GLU A 5 -30.71 13.59 34.34
C GLU A 5 -31.29 15.01 34.35
N ARG A 6 -31.67 15.52 33.18
CA ARG A 6 -32.26 16.84 32.99
C ARG A 6 -33.79 16.80 32.92
N GLY A 7 -34.39 15.61 32.85
CA GLY A 7 -35.83 15.44 32.62
C GLY A 7 -36.31 15.97 31.26
N GLU A 8 -35.43 16.04 30.25
CA GLU A 8 -35.72 16.68 28.96
C GLU A 8 -35.79 15.67 27.79
N VAL A 9 -36.64 15.97 26.80
CA VAL A 9 -36.67 15.29 25.50
C VAL A 9 -36.46 16.34 24.40
N ILE A 10 -35.36 16.20 23.65
CA ILE A 10 -34.95 17.15 22.61
C ILE A 10 -35.10 16.51 21.21
N SER A 11 -35.79 17.19 20.30
CA SER A 11 -35.79 16.88 18.87
C SER A 11 -34.51 17.40 18.22
N ALA A 12 -33.76 16.55 17.52
CA ALA A 12 -32.45 16.85 16.96
C ALA A 12 -32.19 16.04 15.68
N GLY A 13 -31.12 16.39 14.94
CA GLY A 13 -30.79 15.81 13.63
C GLY A 13 -29.64 14.78 13.61
N ASN A 14 -29.25 14.19 14.75
CA ASN A 14 -28.09 13.27 14.82
C ASN A 14 -28.22 12.01 13.95
N PHE A 15 -29.40 11.72 13.41
CA PHE A 15 -29.63 10.65 12.43
C PHE A 15 -29.11 11.00 11.03
N HIS A 16 -28.77 12.26 10.75
CA HIS A 16 -28.30 12.69 9.43
C HIS A 16 -26.91 12.13 9.11
N GLY A 17 -26.86 11.15 8.22
CA GLY A 17 -25.65 10.39 7.87
C GLY A 17 -24.61 11.11 6.99
N GLU A 18 -24.51 12.44 7.04
CA GLU A 18 -23.60 13.20 6.14
C GLU A 18 -22.13 12.89 6.44
N TYR A 19 -21.79 12.85 7.72
CA TYR A 19 -20.44 12.53 8.21
C TYR A 19 -19.92 11.21 7.64
N PRO A 20 -20.59 10.05 7.86
CA PRO A 20 -20.12 8.80 7.28
C PRO A 20 -20.21 8.79 5.75
N ALA A 21 -21.19 9.45 5.13
CA ALA A 21 -21.32 9.51 3.67
C ALA A 21 -20.08 10.16 3.01
N LYS A 22 -19.66 11.34 3.48
CA LYS A 22 -18.47 12.05 2.99
C LYS A 22 -17.20 11.23 3.18
N VAL A 23 -17.03 10.63 4.37
CA VAL A 23 -15.84 9.82 4.68
C VAL A 23 -15.74 8.61 3.76
N LEU A 24 -16.85 7.93 3.48
CA LEU A 24 -16.87 6.75 2.59
C LEU A 24 -16.59 7.11 1.13
N ASP A 25 -17.05 8.28 0.68
CA ASP A 25 -16.70 8.79 -0.65
C ASP A 25 -15.21 9.09 -0.77
N TYR A 26 -14.62 9.76 0.22
CA TYR A 26 -13.17 10.01 0.25
C TYR A 26 -12.35 8.73 0.36
N LEU A 27 -12.81 7.76 1.16
CA LEU A 27 -12.16 6.47 1.28
C LEU A 27 -12.15 5.72 -0.05
N GLY A 28 -13.28 5.70 -0.77
CA GLY A 28 -13.35 5.08 -2.10
C GLY A 28 -12.34 5.68 -3.09
N ILE A 29 -12.24 7.02 -3.12
CA ILE A 29 -11.27 7.73 -3.98
C ILE A 29 -9.83 7.36 -3.61
N ALA A 30 -9.49 7.37 -2.31
CA ALA A 30 -8.15 7.07 -1.83
C ALA A 30 -7.74 5.61 -2.10
N VAL A 31 -8.64 4.66 -1.84
CA VAL A 31 -8.36 3.23 -2.03
C VAL A 31 -8.22 2.88 -3.51
N ASN A 32 -9.01 3.49 -4.39
CA ASN A 32 -8.89 3.27 -5.84
C ASN A 32 -7.47 3.50 -6.37
N GLU A 33 -6.76 4.51 -5.85
CA GLU A 33 -5.39 4.80 -6.31
C GLU A 33 -4.41 3.66 -6.05
N LEU A 34 -4.63 2.83 -5.02
CA LEU A 34 -3.81 1.64 -4.77
C LEU A 34 -3.90 0.64 -5.94
N ALA A 35 -5.10 0.40 -6.45
CA ALA A 35 -5.31 -0.45 -7.62
C ALA A 35 -4.79 0.22 -8.89
N ASN A 36 -4.99 1.53 -9.04
CA ASN A 36 -4.53 2.29 -10.20
C ASN A 36 -3.01 2.18 -10.39
N ILE A 37 -2.22 2.37 -9.32
CA ILE A 37 -0.76 2.21 -9.40
C ILE A 37 -0.31 0.75 -9.48
N SER A 38 -1.02 -0.17 -8.81
CA SER A 38 -0.76 -1.61 -8.85
C SER A 38 -0.89 -2.16 -10.27
N GLU A 39 -1.95 -1.78 -10.97
CA GLU A 39 -2.19 -2.22 -12.34
C GLU A 39 -1.11 -1.73 -13.32
N ARG A 40 -0.54 -0.53 -13.10
CA ARG A 40 0.64 -0.08 -13.83
C ARG A 40 1.89 -0.92 -13.56
N ARG A 41 2.04 -1.48 -12.36
CA ARG A 41 3.15 -2.41 -12.05
C ARG A 41 2.94 -3.78 -12.70
N ILE A 42 1.68 -4.24 -12.78
CA ILE A 42 1.33 -5.45 -13.56
C ILE A 42 1.75 -5.26 -15.03
N ASP A 43 1.35 -4.15 -15.66
CA ASP A 43 1.73 -3.82 -17.05
C ASP A 43 3.25 -3.88 -17.24
N ARG A 44 4.01 -3.28 -16.32
CA ARG A 44 5.49 -3.29 -16.38
C ARG A 44 6.09 -4.68 -16.27
N LEU A 45 5.48 -5.61 -15.54
CA LEU A 45 5.99 -6.97 -15.38
C LEU A 45 5.72 -7.84 -16.62
N ILE A 46 4.54 -7.71 -17.23
CA ILE A 46 4.16 -8.52 -18.39
C ILE A 46 4.76 -7.99 -19.70
N ASN A 47 5.13 -6.71 -19.75
CA ASN A 47 5.60 -6.07 -20.97
C ASN A 47 7.11 -6.30 -21.16
N PRO A 48 7.53 -7.03 -22.21
CA PRO A 48 8.93 -7.38 -22.44
C PRO A 48 9.82 -6.15 -22.72
N ALA A 49 9.25 -5.02 -23.14
CA ALA A 49 10.00 -3.78 -23.34
C ALA A 49 10.53 -3.18 -22.02
N TYR A 50 9.91 -3.50 -20.88
CA TYR A 50 10.27 -2.95 -19.58
C TYR A 50 10.79 -4.01 -18.61
N SER A 51 10.25 -5.24 -18.66
CA SER A 51 10.50 -6.26 -17.63
C SER A 51 11.83 -7.00 -17.79
N GLN A 52 12.41 -7.04 -19.00
CA GLN A 52 13.49 -7.96 -19.36
C GLN A 52 13.14 -9.44 -19.14
N LEU A 53 11.84 -9.74 -19.08
CA LEU A 53 11.27 -11.08 -18.93
C LEU A 53 10.54 -11.47 -20.22
N PRO A 54 10.26 -12.77 -20.42
CA PRO A 54 9.40 -13.21 -21.52
C PRO A 54 8.05 -12.49 -21.50
N ALA A 55 7.53 -12.15 -22.69
CA ALA A 55 6.26 -11.47 -22.82
C ALA A 55 5.14 -12.23 -22.10
N PHE A 56 4.34 -11.50 -21.32
CA PHE A 56 3.23 -12.04 -20.51
C PHE A 56 3.62 -13.14 -19.51
N LEU A 57 4.91 -13.24 -19.18
CA LEU A 57 5.46 -14.21 -18.24
C LEU A 57 5.16 -15.67 -18.63
N THR A 58 5.28 -15.99 -19.92
CA THR A 58 5.17 -17.37 -20.43
C THR A 58 6.44 -17.81 -21.16
N LYS A 59 6.84 -19.07 -21.00
CA LYS A 59 8.01 -19.65 -21.69
C LYS A 59 7.74 -19.87 -23.18
N ARG A 60 6.50 -20.20 -23.54
CA ARG A 60 6.09 -20.58 -24.90
C ARG A 60 5.13 -19.56 -25.49
N GLY A 61 5.62 -18.33 -25.64
CA GLY A 61 4.87 -17.22 -26.25
C GLY A 61 4.41 -17.57 -27.66
N GLY A 62 3.18 -17.15 -28.00
CA GLY A 62 2.54 -17.41 -29.30
C GLY A 62 1.56 -18.58 -29.28
N LEU A 63 1.83 -19.63 -28.48
CA LEU A 63 0.85 -20.69 -28.19
C LEU A 63 0.17 -20.46 -26.84
N ASN A 64 0.90 -19.89 -25.88
CA ASN A 64 0.40 -19.49 -24.58
C ASN A 64 0.33 -17.96 -24.48
N SER A 65 -0.68 -17.49 -23.78
CA SER A 65 -0.95 -16.08 -23.47
C SER A 65 -0.50 -15.69 -22.07
N GLY A 66 -0.23 -16.66 -21.19
CA GLY A 66 0.26 -16.39 -19.82
C GLY A 66 -0.68 -15.46 -19.05
N PHE A 67 -0.14 -14.38 -18.50
CA PHE A 67 -0.87 -13.42 -17.67
C PHE A 67 -1.52 -12.28 -18.46
N MET A 68 -1.59 -12.37 -19.79
CA MET A 68 -2.20 -11.32 -20.64
C MET A 68 -3.63 -10.99 -20.20
N ILE A 69 -4.49 -11.99 -20.04
CA ILE A 69 -5.90 -11.77 -19.68
C ILE A 69 -6.08 -11.39 -18.21
N ALA A 70 -5.18 -11.86 -17.33
CA ALA A 70 -5.17 -11.43 -15.93
C ALA A 70 -4.99 -9.90 -15.81
N HIS A 71 -4.10 -9.34 -16.63
CA HIS A 71 -3.92 -7.89 -16.69
C HIS A 71 -5.16 -7.17 -17.24
N VAL A 72 -5.81 -7.71 -18.27
CA VAL A 72 -7.07 -7.15 -18.78
C VAL A 72 -8.15 -7.13 -17.69
N THR A 73 -8.25 -8.18 -16.87
CA THR A 73 -9.14 -8.20 -15.71
C THR A 73 -8.79 -7.09 -14.73
N ALA A 74 -7.51 -6.95 -14.35
CA ALA A 74 -7.06 -5.88 -13.45
C ALA A 74 -7.39 -4.48 -14.00
N ALA A 75 -7.12 -4.24 -15.28
CA ALA A 75 -7.41 -2.97 -15.96
C ALA A 75 -8.92 -2.67 -16.00
N SER A 76 -9.76 -3.70 -16.23
CA SER A 76 -11.22 -3.56 -16.20
C SER A 76 -11.73 -3.15 -14.81
N LEU A 77 -11.21 -3.76 -13.74
CA LEU A 77 -11.58 -3.43 -12.36
C LEU A 77 -11.19 -2.00 -11.98
N VAL A 78 -9.97 -1.57 -12.36
CA VAL A 78 -9.52 -0.19 -12.16
C VAL A 78 -10.39 0.80 -12.95
N SER A 79 -10.80 0.45 -14.17
CA SER A 79 -11.67 1.29 -14.99
C SER A 79 -13.07 1.42 -14.38
N GLU A 80 -13.65 0.34 -13.86
CA GLU A 80 -14.93 0.38 -13.14
C GLU A 80 -14.85 1.27 -11.91
N ASN A 81 -13.76 1.17 -11.13
CA ASN A 81 -13.57 2.00 -9.94
C ASN A 81 -13.60 3.50 -10.24
N LYS A 82 -13.13 3.94 -11.42
CA LYS A 82 -13.17 5.36 -11.81
C LYS A 82 -14.60 5.92 -11.84
N VAL A 83 -15.57 5.11 -12.28
CA VAL A 83 -17.00 5.49 -12.24
C VAL A 83 -17.50 5.49 -10.80
N LEU A 84 -17.15 4.46 -10.03
CA LEU A 84 -17.55 4.34 -8.61
C LEU A 84 -16.95 5.43 -7.71
N CYS A 85 -15.87 6.08 -8.13
CA CYS A 85 -15.25 7.20 -7.42
C CYS A 85 -16.08 8.49 -7.47
N HIS A 86 -17.13 8.58 -8.30
CA HIS A 86 -18.04 9.72 -8.23
C HIS A 86 -18.70 9.77 -6.84
N PRO A 87 -18.67 10.92 -6.14
CA PRO A 87 -19.19 11.00 -4.79
C PRO A 87 -20.71 10.86 -4.81
N ALA A 88 -21.26 9.98 -3.98
CA ALA A 88 -22.71 9.84 -3.85
C ALA A 88 -23.27 10.93 -2.91
N SER A 89 -22.48 11.39 -1.95
CA SER A 89 -22.88 12.34 -0.91
C SER A 89 -22.95 13.80 -1.40
N VAL A 90 -22.90 14.04 -2.71
CA VAL A 90 -23.15 15.36 -3.31
C VAL A 90 -24.60 15.51 -3.77
N ASP A 91 -25.34 14.39 -3.85
CA ASP A 91 -26.73 14.39 -4.24
C ASP A 91 -27.65 14.49 -3.01
N THR A 92 -28.78 15.15 -3.20
CA THR A 92 -29.86 15.25 -2.21
C THR A 92 -31.19 15.36 -2.94
N LEU A 93 -32.17 14.56 -2.51
CA LEU A 93 -33.52 14.60 -3.05
C LEU A 93 -34.50 14.76 -1.88
N PRO A 94 -35.29 15.84 -1.86
CA PRO A 94 -36.19 16.09 -0.75
C PRO A 94 -37.30 15.03 -0.72
N THR A 95 -37.59 14.53 0.48
CA THR A 95 -38.66 13.56 0.71
C THR A 95 -39.62 14.05 1.80
N SER A 96 -40.68 13.29 2.07
CA SER A 96 -41.64 13.61 3.13
C SER A 96 -42.26 15.01 3.02
N ALA A 97 -42.63 15.41 1.80
CA ALA A 97 -43.24 16.71 1.49
C ALA A 97 -42.47 17.94 2.02
N GLY A 98 -41.13 17.87 2.04
CA GLY A 98 -40.26 18.97 2.46
C GLY A 98 -39.86 18.93 3.94
N GLN A 99 -40.26 17.89 4.69
CA GLN A 99 -39.77 17.69 6.05
C GLN A 99 -38.35 17.08 6.08
N GLU A 100 -38.01 16.28 5.07
CA GLU A 100 -36.66 15.75 4.85
C GLU A 100 -36.08 16.40 3.58
N ASP A 101 -35.77 17.69 3.67
CA ASP A 101 -35.37 18.53 2.54
C ASP A 101 -33.88 18.39 2.15
N HIS A 102 -33.04 17.93 3.09
CA HIS A 102 -31.63 17.63 2.86
C HIS A 102 -31.27 16.24 3.41
N VAL A 103 -30.64 15.40 2.58
CA VAL A 103 -30.23 14.03 2.94
C VAL A 103 -28.83 13.72 2.42
N SER A 104 -28.22 12.66 2.94
CA SER A 104 -26.79 12.37 2.71
C SER A 104 -26.46 11.40 1.58
N MET A 105 -27.44 10.64 1.10
CA MET A 105 -27.23 9.52 0.15
C MET A 105 -26.14 8.51 0.57
N GLY A 106 -25.80 8.44 1.87
CA GLY A 106 -24.70 7.63 2.41
C GLY A 106 -24.85 6.12 2.20
N GLY A 107 -26.06 5.64 1.95
CA GLY A 107 -26.31 4.23 1.64
C GLY A 107 -25.66 3.76 0.33
N PHE A 108 -25.56 4.62 -0.69
CA PHE A 108 -24.81 4.27 -1.91
C PHE A 108 -23.31 4.49 -1.74
N ALA A 109 -22.91 5.52 -0.99
CA ALA A 109 -21.50 5.78 -0.65
C ALA A 109 -20.85 4.54 0.02
N ALA A 110 -21.53 3.93 0.99
CA ALA A 110 -21.06 2.70 1.64
C ALA A 110 -20.93 1.52 0.68
N ARG A 111 -21.97 1.25 -0.13
CA ARG A 111 -21.97 0.10 -1.06
C ARG A 111 -20.89 0.22 -2.13
N LYS A 112 -20.74 1.40 -2.74
CA LYS A 112 -19.71 1.60 -3.77
C LYS A 112 -18.29 1.60 -3.18
N CYS A 113 -18.11 2.10 -1.95
CA CYS A 113 -16.82 2.00 -1.26
C CYS A 113 -16.41 0.54 -1.04
N LEU A 114 -17.35 -0.32 -0.61
CA LEU A 114 -17.09 -1.76 -0.45
C LEU A 114 -16.75 -2.43 -1.79
N GLN A 115 -17.47 -2.09 -2.86
CA GLN A 115 -17.18 -2.58 -4.22
C GLN A 115 -15.75 -2.19 -4.66
N ILE A 116 -15.35 -0.94 -4.44
CA ILE A 116 -13.99 -0.45 -4.76
C ILE A 116 -12.93 -1.27 -4.01
N VAL A 117 -13.12 -1.50 -2.71
CA VAL A 117 -12.19 -2.30 -1.89
C VAL A 117 -12.07 -3.72 -2.46
N ASN A 118 -13.20 -4.39 -2.76
CA ASN A 118 -13.21 -5.73 -3.37
C ASN A 118 -12.46 -5.76 -4.71
N ASN A 119 -12.64 -4.73 -5.55
CA ASN A 119 -11.94 -4.62 -6.82
C ASN A 119 -10.43 -4.44 -6.61
N VAL A 120 -10.03 -3.61 -5.64
CA VAL A 120 -8.61 -3.38 -5.30
C VAL A 120 -7.93 -4.63 -4.78
N GLU A 121 -8.60 -5.42 -3.93
CA GLU A 121 -8.08 -6.70 -3.44
C GLU A 121 -7.76 -7.67 -4.59
N ASN A 122 -8.64 -7.76 -5.59
CA ASN A 122 -8.42 -8.62 -6.76
C ASN A 122 -7.26 -8.11 -7.63
N VAL A 123 -7.12 -6.80 -7.81
CA VAL A 123 -5.99 -6.22 -8.56
C VAL A 123 -4.66 -6.53 -7.85
N LEU A 124 -4.60 -6.38 -6.53
CA LEU A 124 -3.42 -6.71 -5.73
C LEU A 124 -3.11 -8.21 -5.75
N ALA A 125 -4.12 -9.08 -5.76
CA ALA A 125 -3.94 -10.52 -5.90
C ALA A 125 -3.32 -10.89 -7.26
N ILE A 126 -3.79 -10.27 -8.34
CA ILE A 126 -3.23 -10.45 -9.69
C ILE A 126 -1.78 -9.96 -9.72
N GLU A 127 -1.49 -8.79 -9.14
CA GLU A 127 -0.11 -8.29 -9.04
C GLU A 127 0.80 -9.29 -8.32
N LEU A 128 0.34 -9.84 -7.19
CA LEU A 128 1.10 -10.78 -6.40
C LEU A 128 1.38 -12.09 -7.16
N LEU A 129 0.40 -12.60 -7.91
CA LEU A 129 0.56 -13.76 -8.80
C LEU A 129 1.58 -13.49 -9.91
N VAL A 130 1.45 -12.36 -10.59
CA VAL A 130 2.35 -11.93 -11.68
C VAL A 130 3.77 -11.75 -11.14
N ALA A 131 3.94 -11.14 -9.97
CA ALA A 131 5.23 -10.95 -9.33
C ALA A 131 5.87 -12.29 -8.92
N ALA A 132 5.08 -13.23 -8.37
CA ALA A 132 5.58 -14.57 -8.06
C ALA A 132 6.05 -15.31 -9.32
N GLN A 133 5.30 -15.21 -10.43
CA GLN A 133 5.71 -15.78 -11.70
C GLN A 133 6.99 -15.12 -12.24
N ALA A 134 7.13 -13.79 -12.11
CA ALA A 134 8.34 -13.10 -12.52
C ALA A 134 9.58 -13.59 -11.75
N LEU A 135 9.43 -13.90 -10.45
CA LEU A 135 10.51 -14.50 -9.65
C LEU A 135 10.90 -15.91 -10.15
N ASP A 136 9.95 -16.68 -10.69
CA ASP A 136 10.25 -18.00 -11.26
C ASP A 136 11.20 -17.92 -12.46
N PHE A 137 11.01 -16.91 -13.32
CA PHE A 137 11.91 -16.66 -14.46
C PHE A 137 13.30 -16.19 -14.06
N LEU A 138 13.45 -15.64 -12.85
CA LEU A 138 14.71 -15.15 -12.33
C LEU A 138 15.48 -16.21 -11.53
N ARG A 139 14.92 -17.40 -11.32
CA ARG A 139 15.64 -18.49 -10.63
C ARG A 139 16.92 -18.85 -11.40
N PRO A 140 18.06 -19.08 -10.70
CA PRO A 140 18.20 -19.37 -9.27
C PRO A 140 18.37 -18.15 -8.33
N LEU A 141 18.16 -16.92 -8.81
CA LEU A 141 18.22 -15.73 -7.94
C LEU A 141 17.15 -15.81 -6.84
N LYS A 142 17.49 -15.23 -5.68
CA LYS A 142 16.59 -15.13 -4.52
C LYS A 142 16.39 -13.68 -4.13
N THR A 143 15.17 -13.37 -3.70
CA THR A 143 14.83 -12.07 -3.12
C THR A 143 15.13 -12.05 -1.62
N THR A 144 14.74 -10.99 -0.92
CA THR A 144 14.89 -10.88 0.53
C THR A 144 14.08 -11.94 1.28
N ALA A 145 14.50 -12.30 2.49
CA ALA A 145 13.82 -13.29 3.33
C ALA A 145 12.29 -13.09 3.47
N PRO A 146 11.76 -11.88 3.79
CA PRO A 146 10.31 -11.69 3.88
C PRO A 146 9.59 -11.90 2.54
N LEU A 147 10.16 -11.44 1.43
CA LEU A 147 9.55 -11.59 0.11
C LEU A 147 9.61 -13.04 -0.39
N GLU A 148 10.66 -13.77 -0.04
CA GLU A 148 10.75 -15.20 -0.35
C GLU A 148 9.70 -15.98 0.45
N ALA A 149 9.45 -15.62 1.72
CA ALA A 149 8.36 -16.22 2.50
C ALA A 149 6.98 -15.98 1.88
N VAL A 150 6.71 -14.76 1.41
CA VAL A 150 5.47 -14.45 0.66
C VAL A 150 5.40 -15.23 -0.65
N TYR A 151 6.49 -15.30 -1.41
CA TYR A 151 6.55 -16.10 -2.63
C TYR A 151 6.21 -17.58 -2.36
N GLN A 152 6.76 -18.18 -1.30
CA GLN A 152 6.45 -19.57 -0.92
C GLN A 152 4.98 -19.73 -0.52
N LEU A 153 4.41 -18.75 0.19
CA LEU A 153 2.99 -18.74 0.53
C LEU A 153 2.11 -18.72 -0.72
N VAL A 154 2.40 -17.86 -1.70
CA VAL A 154 1.68 -17.83 -2.99
C VAL A 154 1.82 -19.16 -3.72
N ARG A 155 3.03 -19.74 -3.74
CA ARG A 155 3.30 -21.03 -4.38
C ARG A 155 2.61 -22.22 -3.71
N SER A 156 2.19 -22.08 -2.46
CA SER A 156 1.37 -23.09 -1.78
C SER A 156 -0.05 -23.22 -2.34
N VAL A 157 -0.55 -22.19 -3.02
CA VAL A 157 -1.91 -22.17 -3.62
C VAL A 157 -1.92 -22.01 -5.14
N SER A 158 -0.83 -21.51 -5.74
CA SER A 158 -0.69 -21.30 -7.19
C SER A 158 0.65 -21.83 -7.67
N GLN A 159 0.61 -22.88 -8.49
CA GLN A 159 1.81 -23.48 -9.09
C GLN A 159 2.42 -22.54 -10.13
N THR A 160 3.72 -22.71 -10.40
CA THR A 160 4.40 -22.00 -11.50
C THR A 160 3.63 -22.13 -12.82
N TRP A 161 3.53 -21.03 -13.56
CA TRP A 161 2.82 -20.99 -14.83
C TRP A 161 3.72 -21.52 -15.95
N GLU A 162 3.64 -22.82 -16.22
CA GLU A 162 4.36 -23.47 -17.31
C GLU A 162 3.56 -23.38 -18.62
N ASP A 163 2.26 -23.71 -18.55
CA ASP A 163 1.31 -23.72 -19.66
C ASP A 163 -0.01 -23.09 -19.27
N ASP A 164 -0.74 -22.58 -20.26
CA ASP A 164 -2.03 -21.96 -20.05
C ASP A 164 -3.04 -22.95 -19.49
N ARG A 165 -3.69 -22.51 -18.42
CA ARG A 165 -4.75 -23.23 -17.71
C ARG A 165 -5.78 -22.23 -17.21
N PHE A 166 -6.84 -22.73 -16.60
CA PHE A 166 -7.90 -21.88 -16.06
C PHE A 166 -7.38 -21.09 -14.84
N MET A 167 -7.21 -19.77 -15.01
CA MET A 167 -6.53 -18.92 -14.03
C MET A 167 -7.44 -18.39 -12.91
N ALA A 168 -8.76 -18.31 -13.12
CA ALA A 168 -9.68 -17.70 -12.16
C ALA A 168 -9.60 -18.31 -10.74
N PRO A 169 -9.51 -19.65 -10.57
CA PRO A 169 -9.39 -20.24 -9.24
C PRO A 169 -8.10 -19.85 -8.51
N GLU A 170 -7.02 -19.58 -9.24
CA GLU A 170 -5.76 -19.14 -8.64
C GLU A 170 -5.82 -17.68 -8.21
N ILE A 171 -6.48 -16.83 -9.00
CA ILE A 171 -6.76 -15.45 -8.60
C ILE A 171 -7.61 -15.45 -7.33
N GLU A 172 -8.69 -16.23 -7.29
CA GLU A 172 -9.56 -16.36 -6.11
C GLU A 172 -8.82 -16.90 -4.89
N ALA A 173 -7.95 -17.89 -5.06
CA ALA A 173 -7.14 -18.44 -3.98
C ALA A 173 -6.17 -17.40 -3.40
N VAL A 174 -5.50 -16.62 -4.24
CA VAL A 174 -4.59 -15.56 -3.79
C VAL A 174 -5.35 -14.37 -3.20
N THR A 175 -6.50 -13.99 -3.75
CA THR A 175 -7.40 -13.01 -3.13
C THR A 175 -7.82 -13.47 -1.73
N SER A 176 -8.11 -14.76 -1.55
CA SER A 176 -8.44 -15.32 -0.23
C SER A 176 -7.25 -15.25 0.74
N LEU A 177 -6.01 -15.49 0.30
CA LEU A 177 -4.81 -15.32 1.13
C LEU A 177 -4.65 -13.88 1.64
N LEU A 178 -4.97 -12.88 0.80
CA LEU A 178 -4.93 -11.48 1.18
C LEU A 178 -6.02 -11.15 2.21
N ARG A 179 -7.26 -11.60 1.96
CA ARG A 179 -8.41 -11.37 2.86
C ARG A 179 -8.27 -12.04 4.21
N ASP A 180 -7.68 -13.24 4.24
CA ASP A 180 -7.39 -13.97 5.47
C ASP A 180 -6.25 -13.33 6.29
N GLY A 181 -5.57 -12.31 5.76
CA GLY A 181 -4.43 -11.66 6.42
C GLY A 181 -3.14 -12.50 6.42
N LYS A 182 -3.11 -13.66 5.76
CA LYS A 182 -1.97 -14.59 5.76
C LYS A 182 -0.69 -13.97 5.20
N VAL A 183 -0.81 -13.14 4.16
CA VAL A 183 0.33 -12.41 3.59
C VAL A 183 0.90 -11.43 4.60
N TRP A 184 0.04 -10.68 5.30
CA TRP A 184 0.44 -9.76 6.35
C TRP A 184 1.11 -10.49 7.53
N ASP A 185 0.50 -11.56 8.03
CA ASP A 185 1.05 -12.35 9.13
C ASP A 185 2.42 -12.96 8.79
N THR A 186 2.66 -13.29 7.52
CA THR A 186 3.95 -13.82 7.06
C THR A 186 5.07 -12.78 7.15
N VAL A 187 4.77 -11.51 6.83
CA VAL A 187 5.77 -10.44 6.83
C VAL A 187 5.85 -9.68 8.15
N ARG A 188 4.82 -9.73 8.99
CA ARG A 188 4.72 -8.99 10.25
C ARG A 188 5.95 -9.14 11.15
N PRO A 189 6.50 -10.35 11.42
CA PRO A 189 7.68 -10.48 12.28
C PRO A 189 8.91 -9.71 11.76
N TYR A 190 9.05 -9.61 10.43
CA TYR A 190 10.14 -8.87 9.80
C TYR A 190 9.95 -7.35 9.92
N LEU A 191 8.70 -6.88 9.85
CA LEU A 191 8.36 -5.47 10.04
C LEU A 191 8.54 -5.03 11.50
N ASP A 192 8.08 -5.83 12.45
CA ASP A 192 8.26 -5.54 13.89
C ASP A 192 9.75 -5.43 14.25
N THR A 193 10.57 -6.29 13.65
CA THR A 193 12.04 -6.26 13.81
C THR A 193 12.64 -5.01 13.15
N TYR A 194 12.15 -4.60 11.98
CA TYR A 194 12.60 -3.39 11.30
C TYR A 194 12.24 -2.13 12.11
N GLU A 195 11.01 -2.01 12.58
CA GLU A 195 10.55 -0.85 13.36
C GLU A 195 11.30 -0.71 14.68
N SER A 196 11.55 -1.82 15.38
CA SER A 196 12.35 -1.82 16.60
C SER A 196 13.81 -1.42 16.36
N THR A 197 14.40 -1.87 15.25
CA THR A 197 15.77 -1.49 14.86
C THR A 197 15.86 0.00 14.47
N VAL A 198 14.92 0.51 13.68
CA VAL A 198 14.86 1.92 13.28
C VAL A 198 14.63 2.82 14.49
N ALA A 199 13.71 2.44 15.39
CA ALA A 199 13.47 3.16 16.63
C ALA A 199 14.73 3.20 17.54
N CYS A 200 15.53 2.13 17.55
CA CYS A 200 16.81 2.10 18.26
C CYS A 200 17.82 3.07 17.63
N ASN A 201 17.95 3.08 16.30
CA ASN A 201 18.91 3.94 15.60
C ASN A 201 18.57 5.44 15.75
N VAL A 202 17.28 5.81 15.69
CA VAL A 202 16.84 7.20 15.90
C VAL A 202 17.08 7.66 17.35
N ARG A 203 17.00 6.75 18.33
CA ARG A 203 17.39 7.06 19.72
C ARG A 203 18.88 7.21 19.88
N GLN A 204 19.69 6.38 19.23
CA GLN A 204 21.16 6.48 19.24
C GLN A 204 21.69 7.78 18.61
N GLU A 205 21.00 8.33 17.61
CA GLU A 205 21.36 9.63 17.01
C GLU A 205 20.98 10.82 17.89
N LYS A 206 19.89 10.73 18.67
CA LYS A 206 19.41 11.81 19.55
C LYS A 206 20.07 11.83 20.92
N GLU A 207 20.36 10.65 21.45
CA GLU A 207 21.04 10.45 22.72
C GLU A 207 22.34 9.74 22.41
N GLY A 208 23.45 10.48 22.35
CA GLY A 208 24.78 9.88 22.24
C GLY A 208 25.04 8.97 23.44
N CYS A 209 24.60 7.71 23.36
CA CYS A 209 24.60 6.79 24.47
C CYS A 209 25.59 5.65 24.19
N CYS A 210 26.56 5.58 25.08
CA CYS A 210 27.54 4.52 25.21
C CYS A 210 26.83 3.24 25.68
N GLY A 211 26.71 2.18 24.86
CA GLY A 211 26.13 0.95 25.40
C GLY A 211 25.86 -0.27 24.50
N CYS A 212 25.76 -0.17 23.18
CA CYS A 212 25.45 -1.35 22.35
C CYS A 212 26.69 -1.92 21.65
N ARG A 213 27.61 -2.50 22.41
CA ARG A 213 28.60 -3.47 21.89
C ARG A 213 28.37 -4.82 22.54
N SER A 214 27.52 -5.64 21.93
CA SER A 214 27.57 -7.10 22.16
C SER A 214 26.72 -7.90 21.17
N ILE A 215 26.73 -7.55 19.87
CA ILE A 215 26.31 -8.50 18.84
C ILE A 215 27.19 -8.29 17.60
N GLN A 216 28.47 -8.65 17.70
CA GLN A 216 29.28 -8.99 16.52
C GLN A 216 30.53 -9.78 16.96
N GLU A 217 30.61 -10.98 16.38
CA GLU A 217 31.85 -11.69 16.02
C GLU A 217 32.63 -12.42 17.14
N ASN A 218 32.25 -13.69 17.35
CA ASN A 218 33.20 -14.73 17.73
C ASN A 218 34.09 -15.05 16.51
N GLY A 219 35.30 -14.51 16.50
CA GLY A 219 36.33 -14.80 15.51
C GLY A 219 37.71 -14.53 16.11
N SER A 220 38.27 -15.56 16.76
CA SER A 220 39.63 -15.58 17.30
C SER A 220 40.69 -15.40 16.19
N GLY A 221 41.60 -14.43 16.34
CA GLY A 221 42.74 -14.26 15.45
C GLY A 221 43.66 -13.12 15.88
N SER A 222 44.73 -13.49 16.58
CA SER A 222 45.90 -12.73 17.03
C SER A 222 46.53 -11.71 16.06
N GLY A 223 47.12 -10.64 16.61
CA GLY A 223 48.45 -10.19 16.16
C GLY A 223 48.59 -8.74 15.71
N ASP A 224 49.22 -7.95 16.59
CA ASP A 224 50.20 -6.91 16.31
C ASP A 224 49.83 -5.44 16.05
N SER A 225 50.66 -4.66 16.75
CA SER A 225 50.76 -3.25 17.00
C SER A 225 51.17 -2.40 15.80
N HIS A 226 50.65 -1.17 15.72
CA HIS A 226 51.50 0.03 15.65
C HIS A 226 50.74 1.33 15.91
N GLN A 227 51.36 2.18 16.72
CA GLN A 227 50.99 3.55 17.04
C GLN A 227 51.02 4.46 15.80
N SER A 228 50.08 5.39 15.69
CA SER A 228 50.42 6.78 15.33
C SER A 228 49.35 7.76 15.84
N LEU A 229 49.80 8.66 16.72
CA LEU A 229 49.15 9.94 17.02
C LEU A 229 49.15 10.80 15.74
N GLN A 230 48.07 11.54 15.47
CA GLN A 230 48.13 13.01 15.35
C GLN A 230 46.76 13.67 15.07
N THR A 231 46.44 14.61 15.97
CA THR A 231 45.78 15.92 15.75
C THR A 231 44.34 16.01 15.23
N ARG A 232 43.44 16.26 16.19
CA ARG A 232 42.20 17.04 16.05
C ARG A 232 42.52 18.48 15.60
N LYS A 233 41.91 18.95 14.51
CA LYS A 233 41.67 20.39 14.28
C LYS A 233 40.18 20.68 14.45
N ARG A 234 39.85 21.37 15.54
CA ARG A 234 38.58 22.07 15.75
C ARG A 234 38.67 23.43 15.03
N HIS A 235 37.72 23.74 14.16
CA HIS A 235 37.38 25.12 13.81
C HIS A 235 36.02 25.46 14.43
N LYS A 236 36.05 26.31 15.46
CA LYS A 236 35.00 27.32 15.74
C LYS A 236 35.56 28.63 15.13
N LEU A 237 34.82 29.65 14.69
CA LEU A 237 33.58 30.27 15.15
C LEU A 237 33.16 31.28 14.05
N GLY A 238 31.89 31.60 13.92
CA GLY A 238 31.43 32.72 13.10
C GLY A 238 29.91 32.78 12.94
N HIS A 239 29.21 33.30 13.95
CA HIS A 239 27.82 33.75 13.81
C HIS A 239 27.75 35.02 12.95
N SER A 240 26.79 35.08 12.03
CA SER A 240 26.09 36.34 11.73
C SER A 240 24.66 36.02 11.28
N ASN A 241 23.71 36.57 12.02
CA ASN A 241 22.29 36.68 11.66
C ASN A 241 22.14 37.43 10.34
N ASN A 242 21.18 37.04 9.50
CA ASN A 242 20.27 38.01 8.89
C ASN A 242 18.99 37.36 8.39
N THR A 243 17.93 37.69 9.12
CA THR A 243 16.53 37.69 8.75
C THR A 243 16.29 38.79 7.71
N THR A 244 15.57 38.51 6.64
CA THR A 244 14.63 39.48 6.04
C THR A 244 13.60 38.75 5.17
N ALA A 245 12.36 38.83 5.64
CA ALA A 245 11.17 38.68 4.83
C ALA A 245 11.07 39.83 3.82
N HIS A 246 10.49 39.58 2.65
CA HIS A 246 9.79 40.60 1.87
C HIS A 246 8.56 39.99 1.20
N THR A 247 7.45 40.68 1.42
CA THR A 247 6.07 40.46 0.99
C THR A 247 5.79 41.07 -0.39
N LEU A 248 4.92 40.38 -1.15
CA LEU A 248 3.78 40.83 -1.99
C LEU A 248 3.81 42.17 -2.75
N GLU A 249 3.48 42.10 -4.05
CA GLU A 249 2.65 43.04 -4.85
C GLU A 249 2.27 42.29 -6.15
N GLU A 250 1.01 41.84 -6.35
CA GLU A 250 -0.12 42.54 -6.99
C GLU A 250 0.22 43.28 -8.31
N ILE A 251 -0.18 42.71 -9.45
CA ILE A 251 -0.56 43.46 -10.66
C ILE A 251 -1.73 42.73 -11.35
N GLU A 252 -2.90 43.36 -11.32
CA GLU A 252 -4.04 43.13 -12.22
C GLU A 252 -3.73 43.64 -13.63
N ASN A 253 -4.15 42.88 -14.64
CA ASN A 253 -4.73 43.35 -15.90
C ASN A 253 -5.45 42.18 -16.59
#